data_AF-A0A428GUA2-F1
#
_entry.id   AF-A0A428GUA2-F1
#
_cell.length_a   1.000
_cell.length_b   1.000
_cell.length_c   1.000
_cell.angle_alpha   90.00
_cell.angle_beta   90.00
_cell.angle_gamma   90.00
#
_symmetry.space_group_name_H-M   'P 1'
#
loop_
_entity.id
_entity.type
_entity.pdbx_description
1 polymer ?
#
loop_
_entity_poly.entity_id
_entity_poly.type
_entity_poly.pdbx_seq_one_letter_code
_entity_poly.pdbx_strand_id
1 'polypeptide(L)'
;MFSLKNYLTSDGELTAKGRKLLAGGCGLYFLMLCILCFIPQVPEPGMETPGIQYFGRVVVLLVPFNSFVNIGEITSWIQLVKVFIQNLANIFLLSPLIFQLLWLFPTLRKTKKVVWLSFGMSLSIEATQILLDLLINANRVFEIDDIWTNTLGGYLAWRAFQLGQKIWKNRQEDAFERD
;
A
#
# COMPACT_ATOMS: atom_id res chain seq x y z
N MET A 1 24.61 11.75 -13.04
CA MET A 1 23.65 12.87 -13.18
C MET A 1 22.27 12.31 -13.51
N PHE A 2 21.32 12.40 -12.57
CA PHE A 2 19.96 11.84 -12.72
C PHE A 2 19.12 12.83 -13.53
N SER A 3 19.02 12.64 -14.85
CA SER A 3 18.16 13.47 -15.73
C SER A 3 16.86 12.74 -16.03
N LEU A 4 15.72 13.34 -15.66
CA LEU A 4 14.39 12.79 -15.93
C LEU A 4 14.13 12.57 -17.44
N LYS A 5 14.76 13.37 -18.31
CA LYS A 5 14.67 13.23 -19.78
C LYS A 5 15.18 11.89 -20.31
N ASN A 6 16.00 11.17 -19.54
CA ASN A 6 16.49 9.83 -19.91
C ASN A 6 15.44 8.73 -19.65
N TYR A 7 14.43 9.01 -18.84
CA TYR A 7 13.47 8.03 -18.33
C TYR A 7 12.02 8.36 -18.70
N LEU A 8 11.73 9.63 -19.04
CA LEU A 8 10.45 10.12 -19.51
C LEU A 8 10.55 10.73 -20.90
N THR A 9 9.57 10.46 -21.74
CA THR A 9 9.35 11.12 -23.03
C THR A 9 8.82 12.55 -22.81
N SER A 10 8.83 13.37 -23.87
CA SER A 10 8.20 14.70 -23.87
C SER A 10 6.74 14.64 -23.42
N ASP A 11 6.02 13.63 -23.86
CA ASP A 11 4.60 13.42 -23.55
C ASP A 11 4.35 12.89 -22.12
N GLY A 12 5.40 12.70 -21.33
CA GLY A 12 5.30 12.23 -19.95
C GLY A 12 5.07 10.72 -19.81
N GLU A 13 5.42 9.94 -20.84
CA GLU A 13 5.42 8.48 -20.79
C GLU A 13 6.82 7.93 -20.51
N LEU A 14 6.91 6.67 -20.08
CA LEU A 14 8.21 6.05 -19.81
C LEU A 14 8.97 5.71 -21.10
N THR A 15 10.27 6.00 -21.12
CA THR A 15 11.21 5.44 -22.11
C THR A 15 11.43 3.95 -21.85
N ALA A 16 12.03 3.23 -22.80
CA ALA A 16 12.38 1.81 -22.61
C ALA A 16 13.29 1.61 -21.38
N LYS A 17 14.22 2.53 -21.14
CA LYS A 17 15.10 2.52 -19.96
C LYS A 17 14.30 2.78 -18.67
N GLY A 18 13.38 3.75 -18.68
CA GLY A 18 12.47 4.03 -17.57
C GLY A 18 11.57 2.85 -17.22
N ARG A 19 10.99 2.19 -18.23
CA ARG A 19 10.21 0.96 -18.06
C ARG A 19 11.01 -0.15 -17.41
N LYS A 20 12.23 -0.43 -17.88
CA LYS A 20 13.08 -1.48 -17.30
C LYS A 20 13.42 -1.20 -15.83
N LEU A 21 13.76 0.06 -15.51
CA LEU A 21 14.05 0.48 -14.15
C LEU A 21 12.84 0.29 -13.22
N LEU A 22 11.67 0.78 -13.64
CA LEU A 22 10.44 0.66 -12.83
C LEU A 22 9.92 -0.77 -12.74
N ALA A 23 10.11 -1.60 -13.77
CA ALA A 23 9.77 -3.02 -13.67
C ALA A 23 10.64 -3.73 -12.62
N GLY A 24 11.94 -3.42 -12.57
CA GLY A 24 12.84 -3.89 -11.51
C GLY A 24 12.42 -3.40 -10.13
N GLY A 25 12.10 -2.10 -9.99
CA GLY A 25 11.58 -1.52 -8.75
C GLY A 25 10.26 -2.15 -8.29
N CYS A 26 9.36 -2.43 -9.23
CA CYS A 26 8.09 -3.11 -8.98
C CYS A 26 8.32 -4.53 -8.42
N GLY A 27 9.24 -5.29 -9.03
CA GLY A 27 9.60 -6.63 -8.56
C GLY A 27 10.25 -6.62 -7.17
N LEU A 28 11.19 -5.71 -6.93
CA LEU A 28 11.84 -5.55 -5.62
C LEU A 28 10.83 -5.17 -4.53
N TYR A 29 9.95 -4.21 -4.83
CA TYR A 29 8.94 -3.78 -3.88
C TYR A 29 7.89 -4.87 -3.61
N PHE A 30 7.50 -5.63 -4.65
CA PHE A 30 6.63 -6.79 -4.48
C PHE A 30 7.26 -7.84 -3.55
N LEU A 31 8.55 -8.15 -3.71
CA LEU A 31 9.26 -9.05 -2.80
C LEU A 31 9.26 -8.50 -1.36
N MET A 32 9.51 -7.19 -1.19
CA MET A 32 9.44 -6.54 0.11
C MET A 32 8.04 -6.68 0.74
N LEU A 33 6.96 -6.50 -0.04
CA LEU A 33 5.60 -6.71 0.44
C LEU A 33 5.37 -8.16 0.90
N CYS A 34 5.82 -9.15 0.13
CA CYS A 34 5.72 -10.54 0.55
C CYS A 34 6.42 -10.79 1.90
N ILE A 35 7.61 -10.21 2.07
CA ILE A 35 8.37 -10.28 3.33
C ILE A 35 7.58 -9.65 4.48
N LEU A 36 7.12 -8.40 4.30
CA LEU A 36 6.40 -7.65 5.34
C LEU A 36 5.06 -8.29 5.72
N CYS A 37 4.33 -8.83 4.75
CA CYS A 37 2.99 -9.36 4.96
C CYS A 37 3.00 -10.82 5.43
N PHE A 38 4.03 -11.61 5.09
CA PHE A 38 4.02 -13.07 5.31
C PHE A 38 5.11 -13.59 6.25
N ILE A 39 5.99 -12.76 6.81
CA ILE A 39 6.88 -13.20 7.90
C ILE A 39 6.07 -13.52 9.18
N PRO A 40 6.34 -14.59 9.93
CA PRO A 40 5.69 -14.80 11.21
C PRO A 40 5.89 -13.62 12.18
N GLN A 41 4.81 -13.18 12.83
CA GLN A 41 4.87 -12.10 13.82
C GLN A 41 5.16 -12.67 15.21
N VAL A 42 5.90 -11.91 16.02
CA VAL A 42 6.14 -12.20 17.43
C VAL A 42 5.27 -11.24 18.25
N PRO A 43 4.29 -11.74 19.01
CA PRO A 43 3.47 -10.89 19.86
C PRO A 43 4.33 -10.12 20.88
N GLU A 44 4.11 -8.82 21.02
CA GLU A 44 4.77 -8.02 22.05
C GLU A 44 4.11 -8.28 23.42
N PRO A 45 4.85 -8.72 24.44
CA PRO A 45 4.28 -8.96 25.77
C PRO A 45 3.63 -7.69 26.35
N GLY A 46 2.36 -7.79 26.76
CA GLY A 46 1.63 -6.67 27.38
C GLY A 46 1.06 -5.65 26.40
N MET A 47 1.14 -5.86 25.09
CA MET A 47 0.36 -5.11 24.10
C MET A 47 -0.68 -6.02 23.45
N GLU A 48 -1.83 -6.16 24.11
CA GLU A 48 -2.99 -6.78 23.48
C GLU A 48 -3.71 -5.76 22.59
N THR A 49 -4.07 -6.19 21.37
CA THR A 49 -4.85 -5.35 20.45
C THR A 49 -6.33 -5.48 20.80
N PRO A 50 -7.00 -4.38 21.17
CA PRO A 50 -8.44 -4.38 21.44
C PRO A 50 -9.26 -4.92 20.27
N GLY A 51 -10.34 -5.65 20.57
CA GLY A 51 -11.30 -6.11 19.56
C GLY A 51 -10.91 -7.38 18.78
N ILE A 52 -9.77 -8.03 19.11
CA ILE A 52 -9.40 -9.31 18.51
C ILE A 52 -10.44 -10.38 18.84
N GLN A 53 -10.77 -11.20 17.83
CA GLN A 53 -11.68 -12.33 17.91
C GLN A 53 -10.95 -13.61 17.50
N TYR A 54 -11.24 -14.69 18.22
CA TYR A 54 -10.64 -16.01 17.98
C TYR A 54 -11.70 -16.99 17.48
N PHE A 55 -11.45 -17.58 16.31
CA PHE A 55 -12.26 -18.64 15.71
C PHE A 55 -11.42 -19.91 15.59
N GLY A 56 -11.35 -20.68 16.67
CA GLY A 56 -10.43 -21.79 16.77
C GLY A 56 -8.99 -21.30 16.70
N ARG A 57 -8.27 -21.66 15.62
CA ARG A 57 -6.89 -21.18 15.36
C ARG A 57 -6.83 -19.86 14.59
N VAL A 58 -7.93 -19.42 13.98
CA VAL A 58 -7.96 -18.19 13.18
C VAL A 58 -8.13 -16.98 14.08
N VAL A 59 -7.24 -16.01 13.94
CA VAL A 59 -7.29 -14.72 14.66
C VAL A 59 -7.71 -13.62 13.71
N VAL A 60 -8.77 -12.89 14.05
CA VAL A 60 -9.30 -11.81 13.20
C VAL A 60 -9.61 -10.56 14.02
N LEU A 61 -9.51 -9.41 13.37
CA LEU A 61 -9.97 -8.12 13.85
C LEU A 61 -11.02 -7.60 12.85
N LEU A 62 -12.28 -7.94 13.12
CA LEU A 62 -13.41 -7.62 12.23
C LEU A 62 -14.17 -6.35 12.64
N VAL A 63 -13.71 -5.65 13.69
CA VAL A 63 -14.28 -4.36 14.11
C VAL A 63 -13.81 -3.29 13.12
N PRO A 64 -14.71 -2.71 12.31
CA PRO A 64 -14.33 -1.64 11.40
C PRO A 64 -13.96 -0.38 12.20
N PHE A 65 -12.95 0.33 11.74
CA PHE A 65 -12.40 1.50 12.43
C PHE A 65 -12.01 1.19 13.87
N ASN A 66 -11.36 0.04 14.09
CA ASN A 66 -11.04 -0.50 15.41
C ASN A 66 -10.34 0.52 16.30
N SER A 67 -9.39 1.28 15.73
CA SER A 67 -8.64 2.32 16.43
C SER A 67 -9.51 3.45 16.98
N PHE A 68 -10.65 3.72 16.34
CA PHE A 68 -11.63 4.71 16.81
C PHE A 68 -12.63 4.10 17.77
N VAL A 69 -13.13 2.90 17.45
CA VAL A 69 -14.15 2.21 18.26
C VAL A 69 -13.60 1.86 19.64
N ASN A 70 -12.37 1.33 19.70
CA ASN A 70 -11.74 0.87 20.93
C ASN A 70 -10.68 1.84 21.48
N ILE A 71 -10.76 3.12 21.11
CA ILE A 71 -9.81 4.14 21.58
C ILE A 71 -9.77 4.26 23.11
N GLY A 72 -10.91 4.02 23.78
CA GLY A 72 -11.04 4.06 25.24
C GLY A 72 -10.36 2.89 25.96
N GLU A 73 -10.02 1.82 25.25
CA GLU A 73 -9.30 0.65 25.78
C GLU A 73 -7.77 0.79 25.64
N ILE A 74 -7.31 1.86 24.97
CA ILE A 74 -5.89 2.15 24.81
C ILE A 74 -5.35 2.71 26.13
N THR A 75 -4.50 1.93 26.79
CA THR A 75 -4.04 2.21 28.16
C THR A 75 -2.79 3.11 28.21
N SER A 76 -2.14 3.35 27.06
CA SER A 76 -0.87 4.08 26.99
C SER A 76 -0.76 4.97 25.74
N TRP A 77 -0.15 6.15 25.91
CA TRP A 77 0.21 7.05 24.81
C TRP A 77 1.07 6.36 23.74
N ILE A 78 1.96 5.44 24.14
CA ILE A 78 2.81 4.71 23.20
C ILE A 78 1.96 3.79 22.33
N GLN A 79 0.98 3.10 22.92
CA GLN A 79 0.06 2.23 22.20
C GLN A 79 -0.79 3.05 21.20
N LEU A 80 -1.27 4.23 21.61
CA LEU A 80 -2.00 5.14 20.71
C LEU A 80 -1.17 5.54 19.49
N VAL A 81 0.09 5.96 19.71
CA VAL A 81 1.00 6.35 18.63
C VAL A 81 1.30 5.17 17.71
N LYS A 82 1.53 3.97 18.26
CA LYS A 82 1.75 2.75 17.45
C LYS A 82 0.55 2.43 16.57
N VAL A 83 -0.66 2.46 17.11
CA VAL A 83 -1.90 2.21 16.35
C VAL A 83 -2.06 3.24 15.22
N PHE A 84 -1.78 4.52 15.49
CA PHE A 84 -1.84 5.55 14.46
C PHE A 84 -0.79 5.30 13.35
N ILE A 85 0.46 5.01 13.73
CA ILE A 85 1.54 4.72 12.77
C ILE A 85 1.22 3.46 11.95
N GLN A 86 0.66 2.42 12.56
CA GLN A 86 0.27 1.19 11.87
C GLN A 86 -0.79 1.47 10.80
N ASN A 87 -1.87 2.19 11.14
CA ASN A 87 -2.87 2.59 10.17
C ASN A 87 -2.27 3.42 9.02
N LEU A 88 -1.38 4.35 9.35
CA LEU A 88 -0.69 5.17 8.35
C LEU A 88 0.21 4.32 7.45
N ALA A 89 0.93 3.37 8.03
CA ALA A 89 1.77 2.42 7.30
C ALA A 89 0.94 1.55 6.36
N ASN A 90 -0.23 1.06 6.81
CA ASN A 90 -1.14 0.26 6.00
C ASN A 90 -1.74 1.07 4.83
N ILE A 91 -2.04 2.36 5.02
CA ILE A 91 -2.39 3.25 3.89
C ILE A 91 -1.25 3.30 2.87
N PHE A 92 0.00 3.41 3.31
CA PHE A 92 1.12 3.53 2.38
C PHE A 92 1.75 2.19 1.95
N LEU A 93 1.27 1.05 2.42
CA LEU A 93 1.84 -0.26 2.13
C LEU A 93 1.70 -0.63 0.64
N LEU A 94 0.50 -0.57 0.07
CA LEU A 94 0.33 -0.84 -1.37
C LEU A 94 0.68 0.36 -2.28
N SER A 95 0.73 1.57 -1.72
CA SER A 95 0.83 2.82 -2.49
C SER A 95 2.02 2.86 -3.46
N PRO A 96 3.27 2.53 -3.07
CA PRO A 96 4.42 2.55 -3.97
C PRO A 96 4.33 1.53 -5.10
N LEU A 97 3.74 0.37 -4.86
CA LEU A 97 3.54 -0.64 -5.90
C LEU A 97 2.53 -0.14 -6.94
N ILE A 98 1.38 0.33 -6.48
CA ILE A 98 0.33 0.89 -7.35
C ILE A 98 0.87 2.07 -8.17
N PHE A 99 1.62 2.97 -7.54
CA PHE A 99 2.22 4.10 -8.24
C PHE A 99 3.14 3.65 -9.39
N GLN A 100 4.01 2.66 -9.17
CA GLN A 100 4.86 2.11 -10.22
C GLN A 100 4.06 1.42 -11.33
N LEU A 101 3.03 0.66 -10.97
CA LEU A 101 2.14 0.01 -11.95
C LEU A 101 1.40 1.01 -12.83
N LEU A 102 0.99 2.17 -12.31
CA LEU A 102 0.34 3.23 -13.08
C LEU A 102 1.25 3.82 -14.16
N TRP A 103 2.55 3.94 -13.86
CA TRP A 103 3.56 4.36 -14.83
C TRP A 103 3.78 3.29 -15.91
N LEU A 104 3.81 2.01 -15.54
CA LEU A 104 4.07 0.88 -16.45
C LEU A 104 2.87 0.55 -17.36
N PHE A 105 1.64 0.65 -16.83
CA PHE A 105 0.43 0.17 -17.46
C PHE A 105 -0.62 1.29 -17.61
N PRO A 106 -0.64 1.99 -18.76
CA PRO A 106 -1.64 3.02 -19.04
C PRO A 106 -3.08 2.54 -18.91
N THR A 107 -3.33 1.25 -19.14
CA THR A 107 -4.66 0.64 -19.04
C THR A 107 -5.24 0.64 -17.63
N LEU A 108 -4.41 0.81 -16.58
CA LEU A 108 -4.82 0.88 -15.17
C LEU A 108 -5.25 2.28 -14.74
N ARG A 109 -4.98 3.32 -15.54
CA ARG A 109 -5.19 4.75 -15.22
C ARG A 109 -6.66 5.17 -15.24
N LYS A 110 -7.49 4.44 -14.51
CA LYS A 110 -8.92 4.71 -14.29
C LYS A 110 -9.21 4.46 -12.82
N THR A 111 -9.85 5.41 -12.14
CA THR A 111 -10.15 5.31 -10.70
C THR A 111 -10.73 3.96 -10.31
N LYS A 112 -11.77 3.48 -11.04
CA LYS A 112 -12.40 2.19 -10.80
C LYS A 112 -11.41 1.03 -10.85
N LYS A 113 -10.50 1.00 -11.83
CA LYS A 113 -9.52 -0.08 -11.97
C LYS A 113 -8.50 -0.07 -10.85
N VAL A 114 -8.01 1.11 -10.46
CA VAL A 114 -7.05 1.24 -9.36
C VAL A 114 -7.69 0.78 -8.05
N VAL A 115 -8.89 1.26 -7.74
CA VAL A 115 -9.61 0.88 -6.52
C VAL A 115 -9.84 -0.63 -6.47
N TRP A 116 -10.34 -1.24 -7.55
CA TRP A 116 -10.54 -2.70 -7.58
C TRP A 116 -9.24 -3.50 -7.52
N LEU A 117 -8.18 -3.03 -8.15
CA LEU A 117 -6.87 -3.67 -8.05
C LEU A 117 -6.35 -3.62 -6.61
N SER A 118 -6.37 -2.46 -5.98
CA SER A 118 -5.88 -2.27 -4.61
C SER A 118 -6.73 -3.04 -3.60
N PHE A 119 -8.05 -3.02 -3.76
CA PHE A 119 -8.96 -3.85 -2.96
C PHE A 119 -8.66 -5.34 -3.12
N GLY A 120 -8.54 -5.83 -4.36
CA GLY A 120 -8.25 -7.22 -4.65
C GLY A 120 -6.89 -7.65 -4.09
N MET A 121 -5.86 -6.81 -4.20
CA MET A 121 -4.54 -7.06 -3.63
C MET A 121 -4.60 -7.10 -2.10
N SER A 122 -5.28 -6.15 -1.46
CA SER A 122 -5.39 -6.13 0.00
C SER A 122 -6.16 -7.34 0.52
N LEU A 123 -7.31 -7.68 -0.08
CA LEU A 123 -8.06 -8.87 0.29
C LEU A 123 -7.22 -10.15 0.09
N SER A 124 -6.41 -10.21 -0.97
CA SER A 124 -5.53 -11.35 -1.22
C SER A 124 -4.44 -11.48 -0.16
N ILE A 125 -3.88 -10.36 0.32
CA ILE A 125 -2.89 -10.35 1.40
C ILE A 125 -3.51 -10.92 2.68
N GLU A 126 -4.62 -10.34 3.13
CA GLU A 126 -5.32 -10.74 4.36
C GLU A 126 -5.77 -12.22 4.31
N ALA A 127 -6.35 -12.65 3.19
CA ALA A 127 -6.77 -14.04 3.02
C ALA A 127 -5.58 -15.01 3.01
N THR A 128 -4.45 -14.62 2.40
CA THR A 128 -3.24 -15.45 2.39
C THR A 128 -2.60 -15.53 3.78
N GLN A 129 -2.67 -14.46 4.58
CA GLN A 129 -2.20 -14.47 5.96
C GLN A 129 -2.99 -15.45 6.83
N ILE A 130 -4.32 -15.55 6.67
CA ILE A 130 -5.11 -16.61 7.32
C ILE A 130 -4.59 -17.98 6.92
N LEU A 131 -4.41 -18.23 5.61
CA LEU A 131 -3.92 -19.52 5.13
C LEU A 131 -2.53 -19.84 5.70
N LEU A 132 -1.64 -18.86 5.75
CA LEU A 132 -0.31 -19.01 6.33
C LEU A 132 -0.40 -19.34 7.83
N ASP A 133 -1.26 -18.66 8.56
CA ASP A 133 -1.44 -18.88 9.99
C ASP A 133 -1.95 -20.30 10.29
N LEU A 134 -2.90 -20.79 9.49
CA LEU A 134 -3.38 -22.17 9.56
C LEU A 134 -2.29 -23.20 9.28
N LEU A 135 -1.41 -22.92 8.32
CA LEU A 135 -0.35 -23.85 7.88
C LEU A 135 0.83 -23.92 8.85
N ILE A 136 1.30 -22.79 9.39
CA ILE A 136 2.57 -22.72 10.13
C ILE A 136 2.53 -21.94 11.44
N ASN A 137 1.35 -21.52 11.94
CA ASN A 137 1.21 -20.65 13.13
C ASN A 137 2.05 -19.38 13.00
N ALA A 138 1.78 -18.60 11.95
CA ALA A 138 2.50 -17.37 11.67
C ALA A 138 2.14 -16.21 12.63
N ASN A 139 1.17 -16.41 13.52
CA ASN A 139 0.57 -15.42 14.42
C ASN A 139 0.11 -14.17 13.65
N ARG A 140 -0.49 -14.39 12.48
CA ARG A 140 -1.04 -13.31 11.66
C ARG A 140 -2.51 -13.08 11.99
N VAL A 141 -2.89 -11.81 12.06
CA VAL A 141 -4.27 -11.39 12.29
C VAL A 141 -4.84 -10.94 10.95
N PHE A 142 -6.04 -11.41 10.62
CA PHE A 142 -6.82 -10.83 9.52
C PHE A 142 -7.46 -9.54 10.00
N GLU A 143 -7.11 -8.40 9.42
CA GLU A 143 -7.60 -7.10 9.83
C GLU A 143 -8.54 -6.50 8.76
N ILE A 144 -9.81 -6.28 9.12
CA ILE A 144 -10.77 -5.68 8.17
C ILE A 144 -10.36 -4.25 7.78
N ASP A 145 -9.68 -3.55 8.69
CA ASP A 145 -9.21 -2.18 8.48
C ASP A 145 -8.07 -2.11 7.46
N ASP A 146 -7.26 -3.15 7.38
CA ASP A 146 -6.17 -3.24 6.41
C ASP A 146 -6.69 -3.27 4.98
N ILE A 147 -7.87 -3.87 4.75
CA ILE A 147 -8.52 -3.89 3.43
C ILE A 147 -8.79 -2.46 2.93
N TRP A 148 -9.48 -1.65 3.72
CA TRP A 148 -9.86 -0.31 3.27
C TRP A 148 -8.68 0.68 3.32
N THR A 149 -7.75 0.55 4.28
CA THR A 149 -6.58 1.43 4.36
C THR A 149 -5.64 1.22 3.17
N ASN A 150 -5.31 -0.03 2.83
CA ASN A 150 -4.52 -0.35 1.64
C ASN A 150 -5.21 0.09 0.34
N THR A 151 -6.54 -0.07 0.27
CA THR A 151 -7.34 0.40 -0.87
C THR A 151 -7.29 1.92 -1.01
N LEU A 152 -7.40 2.65 0.11
CA LEU A 152 -7.25 4.10 0.16
C LEU A 152 -5.84 4.51 -0.29
N GLY A 153 -4.81 3.77 0.13
CA GLY A 153 -3.45 3.91 -0.36
C GLY A 153 -3.33 3.91 -1.87
N GLY A 154 -3.87 2.86 -2.50
CA GLY A 154 -3.90 2.75 -3.96
C GLY A 154 -4.61 3.94 -4.63
N TYR A 155 -5.71 4.41 -4.05
CA TYR A 155 -6.39 5.61 -4.53
C TYR A 155 -5.52 6.87 -4.39
N LEU A 156 -4.82 7.05 -3.26
CA LEU A 156 -3.90 8.18 -3.06
C LEU A 156 -2.73 8.13 -4.04
N ALA A 157 -2.18 6.94 -4.32
CA ALA A 157 -1.15 6.74 -5.34
C ALA A 157 -1.66 7.17 -6.73
N TRP A 158 -2.91 6.89 -7.07
CA TRP A 158 -3.54 7.38 -8.30
C TRP A 158 -3.63 8.91 -8.35
N ARG A 159 -4.03 9.56 -7.25
CA ARG A 159 -4.07 11.03 -7.17
C ARG A 159 -2.69 11.66 -7.31
N ALA A 160 -1.69 11.07 -6.66
CA ALA A 160 -0.29 11.48 -6.79
C ALA A 160 0.22 11.33 -8.22
N PHE A 161 -0.14 10.23 -8.90
CA PHE A 161 0.21 10.00 -10.30
C PHE A 161 -0.39 11.07 -11.23
N GLN A 162 -1.68 11.38 -11.07
CA GLN A 162 -2.35 12.43 -11.85
C GLN A 162 -1.69 13.80 -11.64
N LEU A 163 -1.37 14.14 -10.39
CA LEU A 163 -0.68 15.39 -10.06
C LEU A 163 0.72 15.43 -10.69
N GLY A 164 1.47 14.33 -10.63
CA GLY A 164 2.78 14.20 -11.25
C GLY A 164 2.75 14.40 -12.77
N GLN A 165 1.79 13.77 -13.47
CA GLN A 165 1.62 13.97 -14.92
C GLN A 165 1.26 15.42 -15.26
N LYS A 166 0.38 16.05 -14.48
CA LYS A 166 0.02 17.47 -14.68
C LYS A 166 1.23 18.39 -14.52
N ILE A 167 2.01 18.22 -13.45
CA ILE A 167 3.22 19.01 -13.20
C ILE A 167 4.24 18.82 -14.31
N TRP A 168 4.42 17.58 -14.80
CA TRP A 168 5.34 17.30 -15.90
C TRP A 168 4.93 18.03 -17.17
N LYS A 169 3.66 17.96 -17.54
CA LYS A 169 3.13 18.61 -18.74
C LYS A 169 3.33 20.13 -18.69
N ASN A 170 2.93 20.77 -17.59
CA ASN A 170 3.10 22.23 -17.42
C ASN A 170 4.56 22.66 -17.59
N ARG A 171 5.52 21.88 -17.05
CA ARG A 171 6.95 22.20 -17.19
C ARG A 171 7.47 22.12 -18.62
N GLN A 172 6.87 21.28 -19.47
CA GLN A 172 7.25 21.21 -20.89
C GLN A 172 6.66 22.39 -21.67
N GLU A 173 5.43 22.79 -21.35
CA GLU A 173 4.80 23.99 -21.91
C GLU A 173 5.62 25.24 -21.58
N ASP A 174 6.00 25.44 -20.32
CA ASP A 174 6.87 26.56 -19.88
C ASP A 174 8.26 26.53 -20.52
N ALA A 175 8.75 25.37 -20.96
CA ALA A 175 10.05 25.26 -21.63
C ALA A 175 9.94 25.69 -23.10
N PHE A 176 8.83 25.37 -23.76
CA PHE A 176 8.55 25.74 -25.14
C PHE A 176 8.25 27.24 -25.30
N GLU A 177 7.61 27.88 -24.31
CA GLU A 177 7.35 29.34 -24.35
C GLU A 177 8.61 30.20 -24.14
N ARG A 178 9.72 29.60 -23.71
CA ARG A 178 11.00 30.30 -23.47
C ARG A 178 11.99 30.18 -24.64
N ASP A 179 11.67 29.39 -25.65
CA ASP A 179 12.44 29.20 -26.88
C ASP A 179 11.83 30.02 -28.04
#